data_AF-A0A427Y9L5-F1
#
_entry.id   AF-A0A427Y9L5-F1
#
_cell.length_a   1.000
_cell.length_b   1.000
_cell.length_c   1.000
_cell.angle_alpha   90.00
_cell.angle_beta   90.00
_cell.angle_gamma   90.00
#
_symmetry.space_group_name_H-M   'P 1'
#
loop_
_entity.id
_entity.type
_entity.pdbx_description
1 polymer ?
#
loop_
_entity_poly.entity_id
_entity_poly.type
_entity_poly.pdbx_seq_one_letter_code
_entity_poly.pdbx_strand_id
1 'polypeptide(L)'
;MSLLRVTAQRVAAPAFARTFSVSAARADLVKDLYVNQLKAYKVPAKAADAHAGAVRQFSAPAAPVVPALPTDLAAELSKFDATEPTLGGSAPAAKAEGAADGQSAEQYLAFLEEDLPKKDAHH
;
A
#
# COMPACT_ATOMS: atom_id res chain seq x y z
N MET A 1 85.56 12.08 65.35
CA MET A 1 84.98 10.81 64.84
C MET A 1 83.57 11.06 64.37
N SER A 2 83.29 10.90 63.08
CA SER A 2 81.93 10.69 62.59
C SER A 2 82.01 9.80 61.36
N LEU A 3 81.46 8.60 61.46
CA LEU A 3 81.50 7.56 60.43
C LEU A 3 80.26 7.72 59.55
N LEU A 4 80.47 8.12 58.29
CA LEU A 4 79.39 8.18 57.30
C LEU A 4 79.15 6.77 56.75
N ARG A 5 78.01 6.16 57.09
CA ARG A 5 77.57 4.89 56.52
C ARG A 5 76.93 5.15 55.16
N VAL A 6 77.61 4.73 54.10
CA VAL A 6 77.06 4.69 52.74
C VAL A 6 76.30 3.38 52.57
N THR A 7 74.97 3.46 52.52
CA THR A 7 74.13 2.32 52.11
C THR A 7 74.04 2.30 50.60
N ALA A 8 74.68 1.31 49.96
CA ALA A 8 74.54 1.08 48.53
C ALA A 8 73.14 0.51 48.25
N GLN A 9 72.23 1.34 47.71
CA GLN A 9 71.00 0.84 47.08
C GLN A 9 71.40 0.16 45.77
N ARG A 10 71.28 -1.17 45.72
CA ARG A 10 71.35 -1.91 44.46
C ARG A 10 70.11 -1.54 43.63
N VAL A 11 70.28 -0.67 42.65
CA VAL A 11 69.29 -0.49 41.59
C VAL A 11 69.33 -1.77 40.74
N ALA A 12 68.32 -2.61 40.89
CA ALA A 12 68.16 -3.77 40.01
C ALA A 12 68.02 -3.24 38.58
N ALA A 13 68.88 -3.71 37.67
CA ALA A 13 68.77 -3.38 36.25
C ALA A 13 67.37 -3.80 35.73
N PRO A 14 66.72 -3.02 34.86
CA PRO A 14 65.44 -3.42 34.29
C PRO A 14 65.64 -4.72 33.51
N ALA A 15 65.10 -5.83 34.04
CA ALA A 15 65.04 -7.08 33.31
C ALA A 15 64.03 -6.89 32.16
N PHE A 16 64.54 -6.78 30.93
CA PHE A 16 63.68 -6.75 29.75
C PHE A 16 63.09 -8.15 29.54
N ALA A 17 61.94 -8.41 30.14
CA ALA A 17 61.17 -9.62 29.89
C ALA A 17 60.57 -9.52 28.48
N ARG A 18 61.07 -10.33 27.54
CA ARG A 18 60.44 -10.54 26.23
C ARG A 18 59.18 -11.39 26.44
N THR A 19 58.06 -10.74 26.71
CA THR A 19 56.76 -11.42 26.77
C THR A 19 56.30 -11.74 25.35
N PHE A 20 56.29 -13.02 24.99
CA PHE A 20 55.66 -13.48 23.74
C PHE A 20 54.19 -13.77 24.02
N SER A 21 53.29 -13.01 23.42
CA SER A 21 51.85 -13.28 23.49
C SER A 21 51.51 -14.48 22.61
N VAL A 22 51.14 -15.61 23.22
CA VAL A 22 50.63 -16.83 22.54
C VAL A 22 49.15 -16.68 22.15
N SER A 23 48.70 -15.48 21.81
CA SER A 23 47.43 -15.31 21.11
C SER A 23 47.71 -14.72 19.75
N ALA A 24 47.83 -15.61 18.76
CA ALA A 24 47.70 -15.18 17.37
C ALA A 24 46.31 -14.54 17.25
N ALA A 25 46.25 -13.26 16.88
CA ALA A 25 45.00 -12.61 16.55
C ALA A 25 44.33 -13.46 15.46
N ARG A 26 43.18 -14.07 15.79
CA ARG A 26 42.36 -14.85 14.86
C ARG A 26 41.62 -13.87 13.96
N ALA A 27 42.36 -13.16 13.10
CA ALA A 27 41.77 -12.30 12.08
C ALA A 27 41.13 -13.20 11.02
N ASP A 28 39.85 -12.98 10.76
CA ASP A 28 39.11 -13.66 9.69
C ASP A 28 39.25 -12.84 8.42
N LEU A 29 40.19 -13.25 7.57
CA LEU A 29 40.53 -12.55 6.34
C LEU A 29 39.34 -12.42 5.40
N VAL A 30 38.43 -13.40 5.39
CA VAL A 30 37.25 -13.38 4.52
C VAL A 30 36.27 -12.32 5.01
N LYS A 31 36.00 -12.29 6.31
CA LYS A 31 35.15 -11.28 6.93
C LYS A 31 35.72 -9.87 6.74
N ASP A 32 37.01 -9.70 6.99
CA ASP A 32 37.64 -8.38 6.92
C ASP A 32 37.69 -7.86 5.47
N LEU A 33 37.98 -8.73 4.50
CA LEU A 33 37.88 -8.39 3.08
C LEU A 33 36.46 -7.96 2.70
N TYR A 34 35.44 -8.71 3.11
CA TYR A 34 34.05 -8.40 2.82
C TYR A 34 33.64 -7.04 3.38
N VAL A 35 33.93 -6.78 4.66
CA VAL A 35 33.62 -5.49 5.31
C VAL A 35 34.37 -4.34 4.64
N ASN A 36 35.62 -4.55 4.22
CA ASN A 36 36.39 -3.54 3.50
C ASN A 36 35.81 -3.24 2.12
N GLN A 37 35.37 -4.27 1.38
CA GLN A 37 34.72 -4.07 0.08
C GLN A 37 33.38 -3.34 0.21
N LEU A 38 32.57 -3.67 1.21
CA LEU A 38 31.33 -2.94 1.49
C LEU A 38 31.57 -1.47 1.82
N LYS A 39 32.58 -1.18 2.65
CA LYS A 39 32.95 0.20 3.01
C LYS A 39 33.55 0.98 1.84
N ALA A 40 34.33 0.31 0.99
CA ALA A 40 34.93 0.91 -0.20
C ALA A 40 33.93 1.07 -1.36
N TYR A 41 32.79 0.37 -1.31
CA TYR A 41 31.80 0.44 -2.36
C TYR A 41 31.13 1.82 -2.39
N LYS A 42 31.43 2.56 -3.44
CA LYS A 42 30.73 3.81 -3.76
C LYS A 42 29.65 3.51 -4.78
N VAL A 43 28.38 3.66 -4.36
CA VAL A 43 27.24 3.48 -5.25
C VAL A 43 27.41 4.43 -6.43
N PRO A 44 27.31 3.96 -7.69
CA PRO A 44 27.32 4.85 -8.84
C PRO A 44 26.18 5.86 -8.71
N ALA A 45 26.44 7.12 -9.06
CA ALA A 45 25.42 8.16 -8.99
C ALA A 45 24.18 7.72 -9.77
N LYS A 46 23.03 7.69 -9.09
CA LYS A 46 21.76 7.38 -9.74
C LYS A 46 21.54 8.41 -10.84
N ALA A 47 21.51 7.96 -12.09
CA ALA A 47 21.23 8.83 -13.22
C ALA A 47 19.91 9.58 -12.96
N ALA A 48 19.88 10.88 -13.26
CA ALA A 48 18.68 11.69 -13.07
C ALA A 48 17.47 11.03 -13.76
N ASP A 49 17.70 10.42 -14.92
CA ASP A 49 16.70 9.73 -15.74
C ASP A 49 16.49 8.25 -15.38
N ALA A 50 16.93 7.77 -14.21
CA ALA A 50 16.74 6.37 -13.79
C ALA A 50 15.25 5.94 -13.68
N HIS A 51 14.33 6.89 -13.83
CA HIS A 51 12.88 6.69 -13.87
C HIS A 51 12.33 6.61 -15.31
N ALA A 52 13.08 7.07 -16.31
CA ALA A 52 12.70 6.99 -17.72
C ALA A 52 12.74 5.53 -18.19
N GLY A 53 11.58 4.97 -18.52
CA GLY A 53 11.42 3.58 -18.98
C GLY A 53 11.02 2.57 -17.90
N ALA A 54 11.24 2.88 -16.62
CA ALA A 54 10.70 2.08 -15.50
C ALA A 54 9.26 2.46 -15.15
N VAL A 55 8.88 3.72 -15.40
CA VAL A 55 7.54 4.24 -15.12
C VAL A 55 6.95 4.84 -16.39
N ARG A 56 5.70 4.48 -16.71
CA ARG A 56 4.96 5.14 -17.80
C ARG A 56 4.69 6.59 -17.37
N GLN A 57 5.00 7.53 -18.25
CA GLN A 57 4.74 8.95 -18.02
C GLN A 57 3.24 9.16 -17.83
N PHE A 58 2.87 9.74 -16.69
CA PHE A 58 1.48 10.05 -16.40
C PHE A 58 1.11 11.37 -17.08
N SER A 59 0.22 11.31 -18.06
CA SER A 59 -0.45 12.49 -18.61
C SER A 59 -1.87 12.51 -18.08
N ALA A 60 -2.27 13.63 -17.50
CA ALA A 60 -3.68 13.84 -17.19
C ALA A 60 -4.50 13.77 -18.49
N PRO A 61 -5.66 13.08 -18.50
CA PRO A 61 -6.56 13.12 -19.63
C PRO A 61 -7.04 14.56 -19.85
N ALA A 62 -7.28 14.91 -21.11
CA ALA A 62 -7.85 16.22 -21.44
C ALA A 62 -9.19 16.42 -20.73
N ALA A 63 -9.46 17.66 -20.32
CA ALA A 63 -10.75 18.00 -19.72
C ALA A 63 -11.90 17.61 -20.66
N PRO A 64 -13.00 17.05 -20.13
CA PRO A 64 -14.13 16.66 -20.96
C PRO A 64 -14.67 17.88 -21.71
N VAL A 65 -14.92 17.70 -23.01
CA VAL A 65 -15.56 18.73 -23.82
C VAL A 65 -16.98 18.89 -23.33
N VAL A 66 -17.38 20.14 -23.07
CA VAL A 66 -18.76 20.46 -22.69
C VAL A 66 -19.67 20.05 -23.85
N PRO A 67 -20.74 19.27 -23.61
CA PRO A 67 -21.65 18.88 -24.67
C PRO A 67 -22.22 20.14 -25.34
N ALA A 68 -22.12 20.21 -26.66
CA ALA A 68 -22.71 21.29 -27.43
C ALA A 68 -24.23 21.23 -27.26
N LEU A 69 -24.83 22.35 -26.85
CA LEU A 69 -26.28 22.49 -26.89
C LEU A 69 -26.74 22.40 -28.35
N PRO A 70 -27.79 21.63 -28.66
CA PRO A 70 -28.35 21.60 -30.00
C PRO A 70 -28.79 23.02 -30.39
N THR A 71 -28.56 23.39 -31.64
CA THR A 71 -28.83 24.75 -32.14
C THR A 71 -30.32 25.09 -32.18
N ASP A 72 -31.20 24.08 -32.09
CA ASP A 72 -32.66 24.23 -32.12
C ASP A 72 -33.32 23.48 -30.94
N LEU A 73 -33.04 23.95 -29.73
CA LEU A 73 -33.67 23.49 -28.49
C LEU A 73 -35.20 23.65 -28.52
N ALA A 74 -35.72 24.63 -29.25
CA ALA A 74 -37.15 24.93 -29.30
C ALA A 74 -37.94 23.84 -30.04
N ALA A 75 -37.44 23.37 -31.19
CA ALA A 75 -38.08 22.28 -31.91
C ALA A 75 -37.97 20.93 -31.18
N GLU A 76 -36.86 20.68 -30.46
CA GLU A 76 -36.70 19.46 -29.66
C GLU A 76 -37.62 19.43 -28.43
N LEU A 77 -37.78 20.57 -27.73
CA LEU A 77 -38.75 20.70 -26.65
C LEU A 77 -40.19 20.53 -27.15
N SER A 78 -40.53 21.13 -28.29
CA SER A 78 -41.86 20.98 -28.89
C SER A 78 -42.17 19.52 -29.26
N LYS A 79 -41.16 18.75 -29.71
CA LYS A 79 -41.29 17.33 -29.99
C LYS A 79 -41.46 16.51 -28.71
N PHE A 80 -40.69 16.84 -27.66
CA PHE A 80 -40.80 16.19 -26.35
C PHE A 80 -42.18 16.41 -25.73
N ASP A 81 -42.68 17.65 -25.76
CA ASP A 81 -44.01 18.00 -25.25
C ASP A 81 -45.14 17.33 -26.06
N ALA A 82 -44.93 17.11 -27.36
CA ALA A 82 -45.88 16.39 -28.21
C ALA A 82 -45.87 14.86 -28.00
N THR A 83 -44.81 14.31 -27.42
CA THR A 83 -44.76 12.89 -27.05
C THR A 83 -45.33 12.68 -25.65
N GLU A 84 -46.56 12.19 -25.58
CA GLU A 84 -47.09 11.67 -24.31
C GLU A 84 -46.26 10.45 -23.85
N PRO A 85 -45.83 10.41 -22.58
CA PRO A 85 -45.18 9.22 -22.03
C PRO A 85 -46.19 8.08 -22.02
N THR A 86 -45.86 6.96 -22.67
CA THR A 86 -46.64 5.73 -22.52
C THR A 86 -46.41 5.19 -21.10
N LEU A 87 -47.18 5.65 -20.13
CA LEU A 87 -47.34 4.91 -18.87
C LEU A 87 -47.98 3.57 -19.23
N GLY A 88 -47.16 2.51 -19.20
CA GLY A 88 -47.53 1.10 -19.34
C GLY A 88 -48.88 0.85 -20.01
N GLY A 89 -48.86 0.52 -21.31
CA GLY A 89 -50.05 0.34 -22.13
C GLY A 89 -51.21 -0.35 -21.42
N SER A 90 -52.33 0.36 -21.30
CA SER A 90 -53.63 -0.26 -21.04
C SER A 90 -54.06 -1.00 -22.31
N ALA A 91 -53.57 -2.23 -22.47
CA ALA A 91 -54.25 -3.22 -23.29
C ALA A 91 -55.42 -3.79 -22.46
N PRO A 92 -56.61 -4.00 -23.06
CA PRO A 92 -57.74 -4.57 -22.34
C PRO A 92 -57.34 -5.94 -21.78
N ALA A 93 -57.71 -6.20 -20.53
CA ALA A 93 -57.37 -7.40 -19.77
C ALA A 93 -57.60 -8.69 -20.58
N ALA A 94 -56.54 -9.20 -21.21
CA ALA A 94 -56.48 -10.56 -21.68
C ALA A 94 -55.90 -11.38 -20.52
N LYS A 95 -56.64 -12.41 -20.11
CA LYS A 95 -56.31 -13.38 -19.07
C LYS A 95 -54.80 -13.69 -19.02
N ALA A 96 -54.23 -13.49 -17.84
CA ALA A 96 -52.91 -13.99 -17.49
C ALA A 96 -52.88 -15.52 -17.55
N GLU A 97 -52.01 -16.06 -18.41
CA GLU A 97 -51.46 -17.41 -18.32
C GLU A 97 -49.93 -17.25 -18.42
N GLY A 98 -49.22 -17.82 -17.45
CA GLY A 98 -48.05 -17.15 -16.86
C GLY A 98 -46.66 -17.72 -17.19
N ALA A 99 -45.85 -17.77 -16.12
CA ALA A 99 -44.43 -18.11 -15.99
C ALA A 99 -43.49 -16.89 -16.11
N ALA A 100 -42.49 -16.67 -15.24
CA ALA A 100 -41.87 -17.50 -14.22
C ALA A 100 -41.10 -16.62 -13.20
N ASP A 101 -40.79 -17.24 -12.06
CA ASP A 101 -39.85 -16.80 -11.03
C ASP A 101 -40.27 -15.64 -10.10
N GLY A 102 -41.16 -15.97 -9.18
CA GLY A 102 -40.67 -16.14 -7.80
C GLY A 102 -41.18 -15.22 -6.71
N GLN A 103 -41.73 -14.04 -7.00
CA GLN A 103 -42.34 -13.17 -5.97
C GLN A 103 -43.44 -12.31 -6.60
N SER A 104 -44.69 -12.74 -6.50
CA SER A 104 -45.83 -11.89 -6.89
C SER A 104 -45.97 -10.74 -5.88
N ALA A 105 -46.58 -9.62 -6.30
CA ALA A 105 -46.78 -8.48 -5.41
C ALA A 105 -47.56 -8.86 -4.14
N GLU A 106 -48.47 -9.83 -4.26
CA GLU A 106 -49.22 -10.38 -3.13
C GLU A 106 -48.32 -11.17 -2.15
N GLN A 107 -47.32 -11.89 -2.66
CA GLN A 107 -46.35 -12.62 -1.83
C GLN A 107 -45.41 -11.67 -1.06
N TYR A 108 -45.05 -10.55 -1.67
CA TYR A 108 -44.25 -9.52 -1.01
C TYR A 108 -45.03 -8.79 0.09
N LEU A 109 -46.30 -8.46 -0.16
CA LEU A 109 -47.17 -7.84 0.85
C LEU A 109 -47.42 -8.78 2.04
N ALA A 110 -47.67 -10.06 1.78
CA ALA A 110 -47.85 -11.05 2.84
C ALA A 110 -46.60 -11.22 3.72
N PHE A 111 -45.40 -11.18 3.13
CA PHE A 111 -44.14 -11.23 3.88
C PHE A 111 -43.92 -10.00 4.77
N LEU A 112 -44.31 -8.80 4.30
CA LEU A 112 -44.18 -7.58 5.10
C LEU A 112 -45.17 -7.52 6.27
N GLU A 113 -46.31 -8.18 6.15
CA GLU A 113 -47.32 -8.28 7.22
C GLU A 113 -46.98 -9.35 8.26
N GLU A 114 -46.02 -10.24 7.99
CA GLU A 114 -45.63 -11.29 8.94
C GLU A 114 -44.82 -10.70 10.10
N ASP A 115 -45.29 -10.94 11.33
CA ASP A 115 -44.67 -10.44 12.56
C ASP A 115 -43.26 -11.04 12.73
N LEU A 116 -42.25 -10.20 13.02
CA LEU A 116 -40.88 -10.68 13.22
C LEU A 116 -40.84 -11.75 14.34
N PRO A 117 -40.08 -12.84 14.16
CA PRO A 117 -40.00 -13.89 15.17
C PRO A 117 -39.51 -13.28 16.49
N LYS A 118 -40.26 -13.52 17.56
CA LYS A 118 -39.90 -13.08 18.92
C LYS A 118 -38.51 -13.66 19.23
N LYS A 119 -37.56 -12.79 19.58
CA LYS A 119 -36.24 -13.22 20.04
C LYS A 119 -36.43 -14.19 21.22
N ASP A 120 -36.13 -15.46 21.01
CA ASP A 120 -35.98 -16.40 22.10
C ASP A 120 -34.89 -15.88 23.03
N ALA A 121 -35.21 -15.77 24.32
CA ALA A 121 -34.24 -15.38 25.33
C ALA A 121 -33.13 -16.43 25.33
N HIS A 122 -31.91 -16.02 24.94
CA HIS A 122 -30.72 -16.83 25.15
C HIS A 122 -30.57 -17.10 26.64
N HIS A 123 -30.89 -18.33 27.05
CA HIS A 123 -30.52 -18.93 28.32
C HIS A 123 -29.41 -19.95 28.07
#